data_AF-A0A953FVU0-F1
#
_entry.id   AF-A0A953FVU0-F1
#
_cell.length_a   1.000
_cell.length_b   1.000
_cell.length_c   1.000
_cell.angle_alpha   90.00
_cell.angle_beta   90.00
_cell.angle_gamma   90.00
#
_symmetry.space_group_name_H-M   'P 1'
#
loop_
_entity.id
_entity.type
_entity.pdbx_description
1 polymer ?
#
loop_
_entity_poly.entity_id
_entity_poly.type
_entity_poly.pdbx_seq_one_letter_code
_entity_poly.pdbx_strand_id
1 'polypeptide(L)'
;MSKQLILVLILILSLSACAGMKRSGSSFTAHAESLNLIGFRIPGDEYPRALEKVPAGAQVHTMTSNPSDLQSVVGVLNRIIGISYTEISGTTKQ
;
A
#
# COMPACT_ATOMS: atom_id res chain seq x y z
N MET A 1 17.70 22.19 12.17
CA MET A 1 16.58 21.26 12.48
C MET A 1 16.92 20.51 13.76
N SER A 2 16.08 20.54 14.79
CA SER A 2 16.38 19.84 16.05
C SER A 2 16.38 18.32 15.83
N LYS A 3 17.28 17.58 16.48
CA LYS A 3 17.40 16.10 16.33
C LYS A 3 16.07 15.38 16.61
N GLN A 4 15.26 15.92 17.50
CA GLN A 4 13.93 15.43 17.86
C GLN A 4 12.94 15.50 16.68
N LEU A 5 13.00 16.55 15.86
CA LEU A 5 12.10 16.70 14.71
C LEU A 5 12.43 15.70 13.60
N ILE A 6 13.71 15.39 13.40
CA ILE A 6 14.15 14.37 12.43
C ILE A 6 13.63 12.98 12.84
N LEU A 7 13.70 12.64 14.12
CA LEU A 7 13.19 11.39 14.67
C LEU A 7 11.67 11.24 14.49
N VAL A 8 10.90 12.30 14.76
CA VAL A 8 9.44 12.31 14.55
C VAL A 8 9.11 12.13 13.07
N LEU A 9 9.83 12.79 12.17
CA LEU A 9 9.60 12.66 10.73
C LEU A 9 9.87 11.23 10.25
N ILE A 10 10.99 10.62 10.66
CA ILE A 10 11.32 9.23 10.31
C ILE A 10 10.25 8.26 10.84
N LEU A 11 9.78 8.47 12.07
CA LEU A 11 8.72 7.65 12.65
C LEU A 11 7.44 7.73 11.80
N ILE A 12 6.96 8.93 11.49
CA ILE A 12 5.74 9.12 10.68
C ILE A 12 5.88 8.45 9.30
N LEU A 13 7.05 8.58 8.65
CA LEU A 13 7.31 7.95 7.35
C LEU A 13 7.29 6.41 7.44
N SER A 14 7.74 5.84 8.56
CA SER A 14 7.77 4.38 8.76
C SER A 14 6.39 3.73 8.94
N LEU A 15 5.36 4.49 9.34
CA LEU A 15 4.00 3.95 9.53
C LEU A 15 3.31 3.56 8.22
N SER A 16 3.69 4.18 7.10
CA SER A 16 3.10 3.96 5.77
C SER A 16 3.63 2.72 5.03
N ALA A 17 4.44 1.90 5.71
CA ALA A 17 5.04 0.68 5.15
C ALA A 17 4.20 -0.59 5.40
N CYS A 18 2.94 -0.47 5.82
CA CYS A 18 2.14 -1.62 6.21
C CYS A 18 1.82 -2.53 5.01
N ALA A 19 1.83 -3.84 5.27
CA ALA A 19 1.23 -4.83 4.39
C ALA A 19 0.62 -5.92 5.26
N GLY A 20 -0.59 -6.33 4.94
CA GLY A 20 -1.34 -7.23 5.81
C GLY A 20 -2.50 -7.90 5.10
N MET A 21 -3.10 -8.85 5.80
CA MET A 21 -4.28 -9.55 5.33
C MET A 21 -5.25 -9.72 6.49
N LYS A 22 -6.51 -9.40 6.23
CA LYS A 22 -7.63 -9.73 7.09
C LYS A 22 -8.38 -10.91 6.49
N ARG A 23 -8.73 -11.89 7.32
CA ARG A 23 -9.60 -13.01 6.93
C ARG A 23 -10.85 -13.02 7.79
N SER A 24 -11.98 -13.37 7.19
CA SER A 24 -13.26 -13.51 7.86
C SER A 24 -14.03 -14.65 7.20
N GLY A 25 -14.08 -15.82 7.83
CA GLY A 25 -14.63 -17.03 7.22
C GLY A 25 -13.87 -17.43 5.95
N SER A 26 -14.59 -17.56 4.83
CA SER A 26 -14.02 -17.82 3.51
C SER A 26 -13.58 -16.55 2.77
N SER A 27 -13.80 -15.36 3.32
CA SER A 27 -13.41 -14.09 2.68
C SER A 27 -12.05 -13.61 3.17
N PHE A 28 -11.30 -12.97 2.29
CA PHE A 28 -10.05 -12.31 2.63
C PHE A 28 -9.97 -10.92 1.99
N THR A 29 -9.19 -10.06 2.64
CA THR A 29 -8.75 -8.76 2.12
C THR A 29 -7.27 -8.63 2.41
N ALA A 30 -6.46 -8.59 1.37
CA ALA A 30 -5.03 -8.30 1.43
C ALA A 30 -4.80 -6.84 1.05
N HIS A 31 -3.94 -6.13 1.78
CA HIS A 31 -3.60 -4.75 1.46
C HIS A 31 -2.10 -4.50 1.66
N ALA A 32 -1.60 -3.48 0.97
CA ALA A 32 -0.29 -2.93 1.20
C ALA A 32 -0.27 -1.42 0.91
N GLU A 33 0.57 -0.74 1.67
CA GLU A 33 0.82 0.70 1.62
C GLU A 33 2.29 0.94 1.32
N SER A 34 2.57 2.00 0.58
CA SER A 34 3.94 2.44 0.30
C SER A 34 4.02 3.95 0.20
N LEU A 35 5.03 4.53 0.84
CA LEU A 35 5.35 5.94 0.73
C LEU A 35 6.04 6.22 -0.60
N ASN A 36 5.53 7.16 -1.37
CA ASN A 36 6.24 7.77 -2.48
C ASN A 36 7.13 8.90 -1.96
N LEU A 37 8.42 8.86 -2.29
CA LEU A 37 9.38 9.93 -2.02
C LEU A 37 10.29 10.11 -3.25
N ILE A 38 10.07 11.19 -4.00
CA ILE A 38 10.80 11.57 -5.21
C ILE A 38 10.94 10.37 -6.17
N GLY A 39 9.82 9.70 -6.44
CA GLY A 39 9.75 8.54 -7.33
C GLY A 39 10.18 7.20 -6.71
N PHE A 40 10.83 7.19 -5.54
CA PHE A 40 11.08 5.97 -4.77
C PHE A 40 9.83 5.57 -4.00
N ARG A 41 9.54 4.26 -3.97
CA ARG A 41 8.46 3.70 -3.15
C ARG A 41 9.07 2.93 -1.99
N ILE A 42 8.73 3.33 -0.77
CA ILE A 42 9.25 2.74 0.46
C ILE A 42 8.09 2.04 1.17
N PRO A 43 8.19 0.74 1.50
CA PRO A 43 9.36 -0.14 1.38
C PRO A 43 9.46 -0.86 0.01
N GLY A 44 8.54 -0.62 -0.92
CA GLY A 44 8.56 -1.20 -2.25
C GLY A 44 7.30 -0.84 -3.03
N ASP A 45 7.02 -1.54 -4.13
CA ASP A 45 5.73 -1.40 -4.82
C ASP A 45 4.62 -2.08 -4.00
N GLU A 46 3.54 -1.36 -3.75
CA GLU A 46 2.39 -1.79 -2.98
C GLU A 46 1.64 -2.96 -3.64
N TYR A 47 1.57 -3.01 -4.98
CA TYR A 47 0.82 -4.05 -5.68
C TYR A 47 1.38 -5.47 -5.45
N PRO A 48 2.66 -5.76 -5.75
CA PRO A 48 3.23 -7.09 -5.53
C PRO A 48 3.23 -7.46 -4.06
N ARG A 49 3.37 -6.48 -3.15
CA ARG A 49 3.31 -6.72 -1.71
C ARG A 49 1.91 -7.11 -1.23
N ALA A 50 0.86 -6.48 -1.76
CA ALA A 50 -0.52 -6.88 -1.49
C ALA A 50 -0.80 -8.27 -2.09
N LEU A 51 -0.30 -8.53 -3.31
CA LEU A 51 -0.45 -9.82 -4.00
C LEU A 51 0.24 -10.96 -3.24
N GLU A 52 1.41 -10.74 -2.65
CA GLU A 52 2.11 -11.72 -1.82
C GLU A 52 1.27 -12.15 -0.60
N LYS A 53 0.37 -11.29 -0.12
CA LYS A 53 -0.53 -11.60 0.99
C LYS A 53 -1.82 -12.30 0.55
N VAL A 54 -2.06 -12.45 -0.75
CA VAL A 54 -3.21 -13.20 -1.27
C VAL A 54 -3.02 -14.69 -0.99
N PRO A 55 -4.02 -15.39 -0.40
CA PRO A 55 -3.93 -16.81 -0.15
C PRO A 55 -3.80 -17.61 -1.46
N ALA A 56 -2.97 -18.65 -1.46
CA ALA A 56 -2.86 -19.57 -2.60
C ALA A 56 -4.22 -20.21 -2.92
N GLY A 57 -4.58 -20.26 -4.21
CA GLY A 57 -5.84 -20.84 -4.67
C GLY A 57 -7.10 -20.01 -4.37
N ALA A 58 -6.94 -18.78 -3.87
CA ALA A 58 -8.06 -17.88 -3.65
C ALA A 58 -8.60 -17.29 -4.96
N GLN A 59 -9.92 -17.06 -5.00
CA GLN A 59 -10.58 -16.34 -6.07
C GLN A 59 -10.60 -14.85 -5.72
N VAL A 60 -9.90 -14.04 -6.52
CA VAL A 60 -9.92 -12.58 -6.40
C VAL A 60 -11.22 -12.06 -7.02
N HIS A 61 -11.96 -11.23 -6.27
CA HIS A 61 -13.20 -10.60 -6.74
C HIS A 61 -12.98 -9.14 -7.09
N THR A 62 -12.23 -8.42 -6.26
CA THR A 62 -12.01 -6.99 -6.39
C THR A 62 -10.54 -6.69 -6.16
N MET A 63 -10.01 -5.79 -6.98
CA MET A 63 -8.71 -5.17 -6.77
C MET A 63 -8.89 -3.66 -6.89
N THR A 64 -8.55 -2.94 -5.83
CA THR A 64 -8.58 -1.48 -5.80
C THR A 64 -7.16 -1.00 -5.58
N SER A 65 -6.74 0.01 -6.34
CA SER A 65 -5.49 0.72 -6.08
C SER A 65 -5.74 2.19 -6.23
N ASN A 66 -5.11 3.01 -5.39
CA ASN A 66 -5.23 4.44 -5.57
C ASN A 66 -4.57 4.85 -6.90
N PRO A 67 -5.20 5.79 -7.63
CA PRO A 67 -4.76 6.10 -8.98
C PRO A 67 -3.37 6.73 -8.92
N SER A 68 -2.40 6.10 -9.59
CA SER A 68 -1.17 6.76 -10.03
C SER A 68 -1.52 7.74 -11.14
N ASP A 69 -2.31 8.75 -10.81
CA ASP A 69 -2.82 9.71 -11.77
C ASP A 69 -1.70 10.69 -12.16
N LEU A 70 -1.09 10.45 -13.31
CA LEU A 70 -0.12 11.38 -13.90
C LEU A 70 -0.79 12.48 -14.73
N GLN A 71 -2.12 12.47 -14.85
CA GLN A 71 -2.90 13.40 -15.64
C GLN A 71 -3.38 14.61 -14.83
N SER A 72 -3.40 14.53 -13.50
CA SER A 72 -3.70 15.67 -12.62
C SER A 72 -2.49 16.13 -11.80
N VAL A 73 -2.44 17.44 -11.50
CA VAL A 73 -1.39 18.04 -10.66
C VAL A 73 -1.34 17.35 -9.28
N VAL A 74 -2.50 17.05 -8.71
CA VAL A 74 -2.60 16.38 -7.39
C VAL A 74 -2.04 14.95 -7.46
N GLY A 75 -2.34 14.21 -8.52
CA GLY A 75 -1.82 12.86 -8.69
C GLY A 75 -0.30 12.84 -8.96
N VAL A 76 0.22 13.79 -9.73
CA VAL A 76 1.67 13.97 -9.91
C VAL A 76 2.35 14.30 -8.57
N LEU A 77 1.77 15.18 -7.76
CA LEU A 77 2.30 15.51 -6.43
C LEU A 77 2.29 14.27 -5.51
N ASN A 78 1.20 13.49 -5.49
CA ASN A 78 1.13 12.25 -4.71
C ASN A 78 2.13 11.18 -5.17
N ARG A 79 2.48 11.17 -6.47
CA ARG A 79 3.52 10.28 -7.02
C ARG A 79 4.93 10.72 -6.61
N ILE A 80 5.15 12.02 -6.39
CA ILE A 80 6.43 12.56 -5.90
C ILE A 80 6.51 12.40 -4.39
N ILE A 81 5.52 12.86 -3.63
CA ILE A 81 5.48 12.76 -2.17
C ILE A 81 4.06 12.41 -1.76
N GLY A 82 3.82 11.19 -1.31
CA GLY A 82 2.48 10.71 -0.98
C GLY A 82 2.46 9.26 -0.56
N ILE A 83 1.26 8.67 -0.47
CA ILE A 83 1.07 7.27 -0.07
C ILE A 83 0.32 6.54 -1.19
N SER A 84 0.92 5.46 -1.70
CA SER A 84 0.26 4.48 -2.56
C SER A 84 -0.36 3.36 -1.72
N TYR A 85 -1.46 2.81 -2.20
CA TYR A 85 -2.30 1.82 -1.55
C TYR A 85 -2.87 0.85 -2.59
N THR A 86 -2.71 -0.44 -2.33
CA THR A 86 -3.41 -1.51 -3.05
C THR A 86 -4.16 -2.38 -2.06
N GLU A 87 -5.39 -2.72 -2.42
CA GLU A 87 -6.22 -3.72 -1.75
C GLU A 87 -6.70 -4.77 -2.75
N ILE A 88 -6.63 -6.03 -2.34
CA ILE A 88 -7.09 -7.20 -3.08
C ILE A 88 -8.05 -7.96 -2.18
N SER A 89 -9.31 -8.03 -2.57
CA SER A 89 -10.36 -8.70 -1.83
C SER A 89 -10.90 -9.90 -2.63
N GLY A 90 -11.21 -10.98 -1.93
CA GLY A 90 -11.62 -12.23 -2.56
C GLY A 90 -12.12 -13.26 -1.57
N THR A 91 -12.25 -14.49 -2.05
CA THR A 91 -12.62 -15.65 -1.23
C THR A 91 -11.64 -16.80 -1.41
N THR A 92 -11.28 -17.46 -0.31
CA THR A 92 -10.54 -18.73 -0.32
C THR A 92 -11.50 -19.89 -0.49
N LYS A 93 -11.14 -20.86 -1.34
CA LYS A 93 -11.74 -22.19 -1.26
C LYS A 93 -11.24 -22.83 0.03
N GLN A 94 -12.16 -23.29 0.89
CA GLN A 94 -11.84 -24.06 2.09
C GLN A 94 -11.02 -25.30 1.74
#